data_AF-A0A9W8B1C2-F1
#
_entry.id   AF-A0A9W8B1C2-F1
#
_cell.length_a   1.000
_cell.length_b   1.000
_cell.length_c   1.000
_cell.angle_alpha   90.00
_cell.angle_beta   90.00
_cell.angle_gamma   90.00
#
_symmetry.space_group_name_H-M   'P 1'
#
loop_
_entity.id
_entity.type
_entity.pdbx_description
1 polymer ?
#
loop_
_entity_poly.entity_id
_entity_poly.type
_entity_poly.pdbx_seq_one_letter_code
_entity_poly.pdbx_strand_id
1 'polypeptide(L)'
;MDQLSSFSNVTLSESAWTHPMCPTFKPNQLFQNPVNELLVVDFDETLTVSDTISHLADLALNTFENVHRRNPIRRKKWISDILEYENDLEKFQTWWDEELPARNATNAKRCAGSQESCLTIKDLGEYLAKSDEVELASIERVSKHKILEGLSRKVLLESGAEDIPRQEKALESIRTWLANSSYAEHPWKYGGEHVVDITDKGAQLQEAVNFQPKFHRDWAILSNNWSRDMILGALFPMADTSLDKLIASNMGTEAPWAYYCYLVSRIHSGDLEFTPGEPRTVPENLPAKERISKYWSQLETSESTGKFTSTIRTGLDKLREFRTIRSNYQRKLAMQVVYPSLGSVEKPRLFTIYVGDKLNDLLCMLEASVGILVGQDKKVLAWAKVLQIPVETKLPPYQDLVARHHRGTMEGECKRHRKRDIVTTAAGTIALPNTNGPIYQIDNWEQFNEWANRDASK
;
A
#
# COMPACT_ATOMS: atom_id res chain seq x y z
N MET A 1 31.33 -28.29 -66.17
CA MET A 1 31.04 -29.57 -66.86
C MET A 1 31.14 -30.65 -65.83
N ASP A 2 29.97 -31.20 -65.51
CA ASP A 2 29.64 -32.45 -64.81
C ASP A 2 30.80 -33.35 -64.37
N GLN A 3 30.80 -33.74 -63.10
CA GLN A 3 30.58 -35.15 -62.72
C GLN A 3 30.43 -35.31 -61.20
N LEU A 4 29.21 -35.70 -60.81
CA LEU A 4 28.89 -36.39 -59.56
C LEU A 4 29.35 -37.86 -59.68
N SER A 5 30.05 -38.40 -58.67
CA SER A 5 29.80 -39.77 -58.17
C SER A 5 30.73 -40.16 -57.02
N SER A 6 30.15 -40.94 -56.10
CA SER A 6 30.77 -41.80 -55.08
C SER A 6 31.24 -41.16 -53.76
N PHE A 7 30.34 -41.16 -52.78
CA PHE A 7 30.74 -41.47 -51.41
C PHE A 7 29.92 -42.65 -50.90
N SER A 8 30.66 -43.56 -50.27
CA SER A 8 30.32 -44.90 -49.84
C SER A 8 29.43 -44.94 -48.58
N ASN A 9 28.62 -45.99 -48.52
CA ASN A 9 27.77 -46.36 -47.41
C ASN A 9 28.55 -46.50 -46.09
N VAL A 10 28.16 -45.73 -45.07
CA VAL A 10 28.47 -46.02 -43.67
C VAL A 10 27.21 -46.56 -43.02
N THR A 11 27.18 -47.87 -42.80
CA THR A 11 26.17 -48.57 -41.99
C THR A 11 26.51 -48.30 -40.51
N LEU A 12 25.75 -47.42 -39.86
CA LEU A 12 25.78 -47.30 -38.40
C LEU A 12 24.89 -48.40 -37.80
N SER A 13 25.50 -49.25 -36.98
CA SER A 13 24.83 -50.30 -36.23
C SER A 13 23.94 -49.70 -35.14
N GLU A 14 22.66 -50.05 -35.14
CA GLU A 14 21.74 -49.84 -34.03
C GLU A 14 22.14 -50.75 -32.86
N SER A 15 23.05 -50.28 -32.00
CA SER A 15 23.25 -50.86 -30.68
C SER A 15 22.27 -50.20 -29.71
N ALA A 16 21.30 -50.98 -29.25
CA ALA A 16 20.32 -50.64 -28.24
C ALA A 16 20.99 -50.20 -26.92
N TRP A 17 21.01 -48.90 -26.67
CA TRP A 17 21.20 -48.34 -25.33
C TRP A 17 19.81 -48.19 -24.69
N THR A 18 19.40 -49.20 -23.94
CA THR A 18 18.26 -49.10 -23.01
C THR A 18 18.67 -48.24 -21.83
N HIS A 19 18.61 -46.92 -22.02
CA HIS A 19 18.66 -46.00 -20.89
C HIS A 19 17.48 -46.29 -19.96
N PRO A 20 17.69 -46.46 -18.65
CA PRO A 20 16.60 -46.57 -17.70
C PRO A 20 15.73 -45.33 -17.84
N MET A 21 14.43 -45.55 -18.09
CA MET A 21 13.42 -44.51 -18.24
C MET A 21 13.59 -43.51 -17.11
N CYS A 22 13.96 -42.28 -17.48
CA CYS A 22 13.93 -41.14 -16.58
C CYS A 22 12.51 -41.11 -15.97
N PRO A 23 12.37 -41.13 -14.63
CA PRO A 23 11.06 -41.18 -13.99
C PRO A 23 10.21 -40.06 -14.58
N THR A 24 9.07 -40.43 -15.18
CA THR A 24 8.09 -39.50 -15.74
C THR A 24 7.69 -38.52 -14.64
N PHE A 25 8.32 -37.35 -14.64
CA PHE A 25 8.04 -36.25 -13.74
C PHE A 25 6.58 -35.85 -13.99
N LYS A 26 5.69 -36.06 -13.00
CA LYS A 26 4.29 -35.67 -13.13
C LYS A 26 4.23 -34.15 -13.29
N PRO A 27 3.88 -33.59 -14.46
CA PRO A 27 3.92 -32.14 -14.68
C PRO A 27 2.90 -31.39 -13.82
N ASN A 28 1.92 -32.08 -13.23
CA ASN A 28 0.86 -31.47 -12.42
C ASN A 28 1.24 -31.18 -10.97
N GLN A 29 2.47 -31.49 -10.54
CA GLN A 29 3.02 -31.04 -9.25
C GLN A 29 4.05 -29.92 -9.42
N LEU A 30 4.24 -29.40 -10.64
CA LEU A 30 5.13 -28.27 -10.92
C LEU A 30 4.62 -27.03 -10.17
N PHE A 31 5.26 -26.80 -9.03
CA PHE A 31 5.45 -25.53 -8.34
C PHE A 31 4.21 -24.62 -8.38
N GLN A 32 3.36 -24.74 -7.35
CA GLN A 32 2.50 -23.61 -7.00
C GLN A 32 3.45 -22.45 -6.66
N ASN A 33 3.69 -21.58 -7.65
CA ASN A 33 4.54 -20.42 -7.46
C ASN A 33 4.05 -19.68 -6.21
N PRO A 34 4.94 -19.42 -5.24
CA PRO A 34 4.55 -18.79 -4.01
C PRO A 34 3.95 -17.43 -4.35
N VAL A 35 2.82 -17.15 -3.73
CA VAL A 35 2.07 -15.94 -3.99
C VAL A 35 2.66 -14.86 -3.11
N ASN A 36 3.24 -13.83 -3.71
CA ASN A 36 3.68 -12.69 -2.93
C ASN A 36 2.45 -11.85 -2.61
N GLU A 37 2.32 -11.46 -1.36
CA GLU A 37 1.19 -10.67 -0.88
C GLU A 37 1.66 -9.27 -0.50
N LEU A 38 0.81 -8.29 -0.78
CA LEU A 38 1.00 -6.92 -0.34
C LEU A 38 -0.32 -6.42 0.27
N LEU A 39 -0.28 -6.10 1.56
CA LEU A 39 -1.37 -5.48 2.30
C LEU A 39 -1.17 -3.96 2.31
N VAL A 40 -2.09 -3.21 1.72
CA VAL A 40 -2.11 -1.75 1.80
C VAL A 40 -3.30 -1.32 2.62
N VAL A 41 -3.07 -0.45 3.60
CA VAL A 41 -4.09 -0.08 4.59
C VAL A 41 -4.19 1.44 4.64
N ASP A 42 -5.41 1.96 4.64
CA ASP A 42 -5.64 3.36 5.00
C ASP A 42 -5.31 3.60 6.48
N PHE A 43 -5.02 4.84 6.85
CA PHE A 43 -4.65 5.15 8.22
C PHE A 43 -5.83 5.62 9.07
N ASP A 44 -6.42 6.76 8.71
CA ASP A 44 -7.44 7.42 9.51
C ASP A 44 -8.74 6.59 9.51
N GLU A 45 -9.33 6.37 10.69
CA GLU A 45 -10.56 5.58 10.90
C GLU A 45 -10.52 4.11 10.43
N THR A 46 -9.47 3.70 9.72
CA THR A 46 -9.15 2.30 9.40
C THR A 46 -8.21 1.68 10.43
N LEU A 47 -7.12 2.38 10.81
CA LEU A 47 -6.17 1.98 11.85
C LEU A 47 -6.31 2.80 13.13
N THR A 48 -6.85 4.01 13.02
CA THR A 48 -7.15 4.88 14.16
C THR A 48 -8.65 4.82 14.49
N VAL A 49 -9.02 5.24 15.69
CA VAL A 49 -10.43 5.31 16.11
C VAL A 49 -11.13 6.54 15.53
N SER A 50 -10.36 7.58 15.18
CA SER A 50 -10.87 8.84 14.64
C SER A 50 -9.90 9.44 13.63
N ASP A 51 -10.39 10.38 12.82
CA ASP A 51 -9.57 11.24 11.98
C ASP A 51 -8.47 11.93 12.81
N THR A 52 -7.23 11.85 12.35
CA THR A 52 -6.06 12.41 13.05
C THR A 52 -5.67 13.81 12.58
N ILE A 53 -6.28 14.36 11.53
CA ILE A 53 -6.05 15.75 11.11
C ILE A 53 -6.49 16.74 12.20
N SER A 54 -7.63 16.47 12.86
CA SER A 54 -8.09 17.30 13.99
C SER A 54 -7.11 17.25 15.16
N HIS A 55 -6.58 16.06 15.49
CA HIS A 55 -5.55 15.89 16.52
C HIS A 55 -4.27 16.67 16.18
N LEU A 56 -3.83 16.63 14.93
CA LEU A 56 -2.66 17.37 14.46
C LEU A 56 -2.84 18.90 14.63
N ALA A 57 -4.03 19.41 14.32
CA ALA A 57 -4.34 20.83 14.50
C ALA A 57 -4.39 21.23 15.99
N ASP A 58 -5.03 20.41 16.83
CA ASP A 58 -5.10 20.64 18.27
C ASP A 58 -3.71 20.60 18.92
N LEU A 59 -2.87 19.64 18.53
CA LEU A 59 -1.48 19.55 18.94
C LEU A 59 -0.71 20.83 18.59
N ALA A 60 -0.87 21.33 17.36
CA ALA A 60 -0.27 22.61 16.95
C ALA A 60 -0.72 23.74 17.87
N LEU A 61 -2.03 23.96 17.97
CA LEU A 61 -2.61 25.05 18.74
C LEU A 61 -2.18 25.03 20.22
N ASN A 62 -2.17 23.86 20.84
CA ASN A 62 -1.79 23.68 22.24
C ASN A 62 -0.27 23.89 22.44
N THR A 63 0.56 23.43 21.51
CA THR A 63 2.02 23.66 21.55
C THR A 63 2.34 25.17 21.52
N PHE A 64 1.64 25.96 20.70
CA PHE A 64 1.84 27.41 20.65
C PHE A 64 1.38 28.15 21.91
N GLU A 65 0.27 27.71 22.50
CA GLU A 65 -0.25 28.35 23.72
C GLU A 65 0.73 28.24 24.89
N ASN A 66 1.46 27.12 24.97
CA ASN A 66 2.46 26.88 25.99
C ASN A 66 3.75 27.70 25.79
N VAL A 67 4.21 27.89 24.55
CA VAL A 67 5.50 28.57 24.28
C VAL A 67 5.35 30.10 24.18
N HIS A 68 4.28 30.61 23.55
CA HIS A 68 4.22 32.02 23.10
C HIS A 68 3.22 32.91 23.85
N ARG A 69 2.76 32.54 25.05
CA ARG A 69 1.69 33.24 25.80
C ARG A 69 0.44 33.46 24.93
N ARG A 70 -0.37 32.41 24.77
CA ARG A 70 -1.71 32.43 24.11
C ARG A 70 -1.75 33.27 22.83
N ASN A 71 -1.64 32.63 21.67
CA ASN A 71 -1.96 33.25 20.40
C ASN A 71 -3.43 32.95 20.00
N PRO A 72 -4.44 33.66 20.56
CA PRO A 72 -5.85 33.40 20.27
C PRO A 72 -6.19 33.65 18.80
N ILE A 73 -5.32 34.33 18.05
CA ILE A 73 -5.52 34.60 16.63
C ILE A 73 -5.43 33.29 15.84
N ARG A 74 -4.44 32.42 16.11
CA ARG A 74 -4.27 31.17 15.36
C ARG A 74 -5.44 30.20 15.60
N ARG A 75 -5.92 30.06 16.84
CA ARG A 75 -7.12 29.25 17.16
C ARG A 75 -8.38 29.80 16.47
N LYS A 76 -8.57 31.12 16.46
CA LYS A 76 -9.68 31.75 15.72
C LYS A 76 -9.57 31.50 14.21
N LYS A 77 -8.36 31.51 13.65
CA LYS A 77 -8.12 31.20 12.23
C LYS A 77 -8.41 29.75 11.91
N TRP A 78 -7.97 28.80 12.73
CA TRP A 78 -8.31 27.38 12.56
C TRP A 78 -9.82 27.15 12.52
N ILE A 79 -10.56 27.71 13.48
CA ILE A 79 -12.03 27.60 13.50
C ILE A 79 -12.65 28.22 12.23
N SER A 80 -12.14 29.37 11.79
CA SER A 80 -12.57 30.00 10.53
C SER A 80 -12.31 29.08 9.33
N ASP A 81 -11.14 28.44 9.27
CA ASP A 81 -10.74 27.58 8.15
C ASP A 81 -11.60 26.31 8.07
N ILE A 82 -11.98 25.73 9.23
CA ILE A 82 -12.93 24.62 9.30
C ILE A 82 -14.30 25.05 8.73
N LEU A 83 -14.84 26.18 9.20
CA LEU A 83 -16.14 26.66 8.74
C LEU A 83 -16.13 26.97 7.22
N GLU A 84 -15.02 27.52 6.71
CA GLU A 84 -14.85 27.73 5.28
C GLU A 84 -14.77 26.41 4.51
N TYR A 85 -14.07 25.39 5.03
CA TYR A 85 -14.04 24.05 4.45
C TYR A 85 -15.41 23.38 4.41
N GLU A 86 -16.17 23.41 5.52
CA GLU A 86 -17.52 22.86 5.57
C GLU A 86 -18.45 23.53 4.54
N ASN A 87 -18.36 24.85 4.41
CA ASN A 87 -19.11 25.62 3.42
C ASN A 87 -18.66 25.31 1.97
N ASP A 88 -17.37 25.11 1.72
CA ASP A 88 -16.88 24.68 0.41
C ASP A 88 -17.37 23.26 0.06
N LEU A 89 -17.38 22.36 1.04
CA LEU A 89 -17.89 21.00 0.90
C LEU A 89 -19.40 20.98 0.65
N GLU A 90 -20.17 21.82 1.36
CA GLU A 90 -21.61 21.97 1.13
C GLU A 90 -21.88 22.48 -0.29
N LYS A 91 -21.20 23.55 -0.72
CA LYS A 91 -21.31 24.07 -2.09
C LYS A 91 -20.95 23.03 -3.13
N PHE A 92 -19.87 22.29 -2.91
CA PHE A 92 -19.47 21.19 -3.80
C PHE A 92 -20.55 20.11 -3.86
N GLN A 93 -21.13 19.72 -2.72
CA GLN A 93 -22.17 18.72 -2.67
C GLN A 93 -23.46 19.19 -3.36
N THR A 94 -23.90 20.44 -3.12
CA THR A 94 -25.03 21.05 -3.83
C THR A 94 -24.78 21.10 -5.33
N TRP A 95 -23.61 21.59 -5.76
CA TRP A 95 -23.24 21.62 -7.16
C TRP A 95 -23.25 20.22 -7.79
N TRP A 96 -22.69 19.22 -7.10
CA TRP A 96 -22.68 17.85 -7.59
C TRP A 96 -24.10 17.29 -7.73
N ASP A 97 -24.96 17.53 -6.74
CA ASP A 97 -26.34 17.06 -6.73
C ASP A 97 -27.22 17.78 -7.79
N GLU A 98 -26.90 19.02 -8.16
CA GLU A 98 -27.54 19.77 -9.25
C GLU A 98 -27.06 19.34 -10.65
N GLU A 99 -25.77 19.01 -10.78
CA GLU A 99 -25.19 18.47 -12.03
C GLU A 99 -25.61 17.02 -12.29
N LEU A 100 -25.89 16.25 -11.23
CA LEU A 100 -26.24 14.83 -11.32
C LEU A 100 -27.49 14.58 -12.19
N PRO A 101 -28.62 15.30 -12.04
CA PRO A 101 -29.77 15.19 -12.94
C PRO A 101 -29.44 15.48 -14.40
N ALA A 102 -28.60 16.47 -14.70
CA ALA A 102 -28.24 16.82 -16.07
C ALA A 102 -27.42 15.70 -16.73
N ARG A 103 -26.48 15.12 -15.97
CA ARG A 103 -25.71 13.93 -16.36
C ARG A 103 -26.61 12.71 -16.51
N ASN A 104 -27.47 12.47 -15.54
CA ASN A 104 -28.44 11.37 -15.55
C ASN A 104 -29.43 11.51 -16.70
N ALA A 105 -29.88 12.70 -17.09
CA ALA A 105 -30.77 12.87 -18.25
C ALA A 105 -30.06 12.54 -19.56
N THR A 106 -28.77 12.85 -19.67
CA THR A 106 -27.94 12.51 -20.82
C THR A 106 -27.68 11.00 -20.90
N ASN A 107 -27.42 10.37 -19.76
CA ASN A 107 -27.20 8.92 -19.65
C ASN A 107 -28.51 8.11 -19.73
N ALA A 108 -29.63 8.60 -19.19
CA ALA A 108 -30.93 7.94 -19.26
C ALA A 108 -31.45 7.81 -20.70
N LYS A 109 -31.13 8.78 -21.57
CA LYS A 109 -31.37 8.64 -23.02
C LYS A 109 -30.63 7.45 -23.64
N ARG A 110 -29.46 7.06 -23.09
CA ARG A 110 -28.73 5.85 -23.50
C ARG A 110 -29.32 4.58 -22.90
N CYS A 111 -29.90 4.68 -21.70
CA CYS A 111 -30.47 3.55 -20.95
C CYS A 111 -32.00 3.47 -21.06
N ALA A 112 -32.57 3.78 -22.23
CA ALA A 112 -34.01 3.82 -22.46
C ALA A 112 -34.67 2.47 -22.08
N GLY A 113 -35.18 2.36 -20.84
CA GLY A 113 -35.84 1.17 -20.31
C GLY A 113 -35.50 0.79 -18.86
N SER A 114 -34.38 1.24 -18.28
CA SER A 114 -34.04 0.93 -16.88
C SER A 114 -34.27 2.12 -15.96
N GLN A 115 -35.04 1.92 -14.89
CA GLN A 115 -35.32 2.93 -13.85
C GLN A 115 -34.14 3.13 -12.88
N GLU A 116 -33.01 2.46 -13.10
CA GLU A 116 -31.83 2.51 -12.24
C GLU A 116 -30.93 3.72 -12.54
N SER A 117 -30.31 4.26 -11.49
CA SER A 117 -29.30 5.32 -11.58
C SER A 117 -28.16 4.90 -12.51
N CYS A 118 -27.71 5.81 -13.36
CA CYS A 118 -26.77 5.54 -14.45
C CYS A 118 -25.38 6.12 -14.20
N LEU A 119 -24.99 6.29 -12.92
CA LEU A 119 -23.61 6.72 -12.64
C LEU A 119 -22.64 5.61 -12.99
N THR A 120 -21.51 6.04 -13.52
CA THR A 120 -20.43 5.19 -13.98
C THR A 120 -19.20 5.35 -13.09
N ILE A 121 -18.24 4.44 -13.22
CA ILE A 121 -16.95 4.59 -12.52
C ILE A 121 -16.27 5.91 -12.90
N LYS A 122 -16.49 6.37 -14.14
CA LYS A 122 -16.03 7.67 -14.63
C LYS A 122 -16.65 8.82 -13.85
N ASP A 123 -17.93 8.76 -13.52
CA ASP A 123 -18.59 9.79 -12.70
C ASP A 123 -18.01 9.82 -11.28
N LEU A 124 -17.71 8.67 -10.67
CA LEU A 124 -16.99 8.63 -9.38
C LEU A 124 -15.60 9.26 -9.50
N GLY A 125 -14.85 8.97 -10.57
CA GLY A 125 -13.56 9.60 -10.79
C GLY A 125 -13.68 11.11 -10.98
N GLU A 126 -14.69 11.60 -11.70
CA GLU A 126 -14.95 13.04 -11.86
C GLU A 126 -15.39 13.70 -10.55
N TYR A 127 -16.19 13.01 -9.70
CA TYR A 127 -16.52 13.45 -8.33
C TYR A 127 -15.25 13.68 -7.51
N LEU A 128 -14.39 12.66 -7.45
CA LEU A 128 -13.14 12.73 -6.68
C LEU A 128 -12.18 13.80 -7.24
N ALA A 129 -12.08 13.92 -8.56
CA ALA A 129 -11.27 14.95 -9.19
C ALA A 129 -11.75 16.36 -8.84
N LYS A 130 -13.07 16.57 -8.76
CA LYS A 130 -13.65 17.86 -8.40
C LYS A 130 -13.54 18.16 -6.91
N SER A 131 -13.61 17.14 -6.06
CA SER A 131 -13.34 17.31 -4.62
C SER A 131 -11.90 17.75 -4.32
N ASP A 132 -10.92 17.51 -5.24
CA ASP A 132 -9.53 17.99 -5.08
C ASP A 132 -9.47 19.52 -4.94
N GLU A 133 -10.38 20.25 -5.58
CA GLU A 133 -10.44 21.71 -5.49
C GLU A 133 -10.79 22.17 -4.06
N VAL A 134 -11.69 21.44 -3.39
CA VAL A 134 -12.10 21.70 -1.99
C VAL A 134 -10.96 21.37 -1.03
N GLU A 135 -10.33 20.20 -1.22
CA GLU A 135 -9.21 19.76 -0.39
C GLU A 135 -7.99 20.67 -0.53
N LEU A 136 -7.67 21.09 -1.77
CA LEU A 136 -6.59 22.03 -2.02
C LEU A 136 -6.86 23.39 -1.37
N ALA A 137 -8.07 23.93 -1.50
CA ALA A 137 -8.44 25.20 -0.85
C ALA A 137 -8.30 25.13 0.68
N SER A 138 -8.67 23.99 1.28
CA SER A 138 -8.48 23.73 2.71
C SER A 138 -7.00 23.76 3.11
N ILE A 139 -6.16 23.00 2.39
CA ILE A 139 -4.72 22.93 2.61
C ILE A 139 -4.06 24.32 2.44
N GLU A 140 -4.49 25.09 1.43
CA GLU A 140 -4.00 26.45 1.20
C GLU A 140 -4.34 27.40 2.34
N ARG A 141 -5.56 27.33 2.90
CA ARG A 141 -5.95 28.12 4.08
C ARG A 141 -5.10 27.78 5.31
N VAL A 142 -4.97 26.49 5.61
CA VAL A 142 -4.16 26.00 6.73
C VAL A 142 -2.70 26.43 6.58
N SER A 143 -2.15 26.36 5.36
CA SER A 143 -0.79 26.82 5.04
C SER A 143 -0.63 28.33 5.20
N LYS A 144 -1.58 29.10 4.65
CA LYS A 144 -1.58 30.57 4.67
C LYS A 144 -1.65 31.11 6.10
N HIS A 145 -2.47 30.49 6.93
CA HIS A 145 -2.58 30.85 8.35
C HIS A 145 -1.51 30.19 9.22
N LYS A 146 -0.63 29.39 8.61
CA LYS A 146 0.50 28.72 9.25
C LYS A 146 0.08 27.94 10.49
N ILE A 147 -1.06 27.25 10.44
CA ILE A 147 -1.64 26.60 11.62
C ILE A 147 -0.64 25.62 12.25
N LEU A 148 0.09 24.88 11.41
CA LEU A 148 1.05 23.84 11.80
C LEU A 148 2.52 24.32 11.84
N GLU A 149 2.81 25.60 11.61
CA GLU A 149 4.17 26.14 11.69
C GLU A 149 4.69 26.06 13.12
N GLY A 150 5.92 25.56 13.31
CA GLY A 150 6.64 25.46 14.59
C GLY A 150 6.47 24.14 15.33
N LEU A 151 5.68 23.20 14.80
CA LEU A 151 5.67 21.82 15.31
C LEU A 151 7.00 21.13 14.98
N SER A 152 7.68 20.58 15.98
CA SER A 152 8.87 19.77 15.73
C SER A 152 8.51 18.33 15.35
N ARG A 153 9.40 17.66 14.62
CA ARG A 153 9.21 16.24 14.27
C ARG A 153 9.11 15.35 15.50
N LYS A 154 9.89 15.68 16.55
CA LYS A 154 9.82 15.00 17.85
C LYS A 154 8.40 15.04 18.43
N VAL A 155 7.82 16.24 18.52
CA VAL A 155 6.48 16.42 19.10
C VAL A 155 5.42 15.62 18.30
N LEU A 156 5.56 15.57 16.97
CA LEU A 156 4.68 14.77 16.12
C LEU A 156 4.81 13.27 16.38
N LEU A 157 6.04 12.75 16.52
CA LEU A 157 6.29 11.34 16.82
C LEU A 157 5.76 10.95 18.21
N GLU A 158 6.04 11.77 19.22
CA GLU A 158 5.60 11.55 20.61
C GLU A 158 4.07 11.57 20.69
N SER A 159 3.43 12.60 20.14
CA SER A 159 1.97 12.70 20.11
C SER A 159 1.32 11.58 19.29
N GLY A 160 1.94 11.18 18.17
CA GLY A 160 1.54 9.99 17.43
C GLY A 160 1.49 8.74 18.30
N ALA A 161 2.54 8.52 19.11
CA ALA A 161 2.67 7.33 19.94
C ALA A 161 1.70 7.33 21.15
N GLU A 162 1.52 8.49 21.78
CA GLU A 162 0.82 8.65 23.06
C GLU A 162 -0.65 9.07 22.92
N ASP A 163 -0.96 9.98 22.00
CA ASP A 163 -2.26 10.66 21.95
C ASP A 163 -3.21 10.08 20.91
N ILE A 164 -2.69 9.46 19.83
CA ILE A 164 -3.54 8.96 18.75
C ILE A 164 -4.23 7.65 19.16
N PRO A 165 -5.56 7.61 19.28
CA PRO A 165 -6.28 6.40 19.64
C PRO A 165 -6.28 5.43 18.46
N ARG A 166 -5.78 4.21 18.71
CA ARG A 166 -5.60 3.17 17.69
C ARG A 166 -6.66 2.09 17.81
N GLN A 167 -6.97 1.46 16.68
CA GLN A 167 -7.69 0.19 16.65
C GLN A 167 -6.69 -0.92 16.97
N GLU A 168 -6.50 -1.24 18.26
CA GLU A 168 -5.51 -2.26 18.68
C GLU A 168 -5.71 -3.62 17.98
N LYS A 169 -6.97 -3.96 17.66
CA LYS A 169 -7.33 -5.14 16.89
C LYS A 169 -6.84 -5.10 15.44
N ALA A 170 -6.82 -3.93 14.81
CA ALA A 170 -6.22 -3.76 13.50
C ALA A 170 -4.72 -4.07 13.53
N LEU A 171 -4.03 -3.52 14.51
CA LEU A 171 -2.59 -3.70 14.67
C LEU A 171 -2.25 -5.18 14.98
N GLU A 172 -3.02 -5.82 15.86
CA GLU A 172 -2.91 -7.26 16.17
C GLU A 172 -3.12 -8.11 14.90
N SER A 173 -4.15 -7.81 14.11
CA SER A 173 -4.44 -8.51 12.86
C SER A 173 -3.32 -8.38 11.83
N ILE A 174 -2.77 -7.17 11.65
CA ILE A 174 -1.64 -6.93 10.73
C ILE A 174 -0.39 -7.67 11.22
N ARG A 175 -0.08 -7.60 12.52
CA ARG A 175 1.06 -8.33 13.10
C ARG A 175 0.92 -9.83 12.89
N THR A 176 -0.26 -10.39 13.14
CA THR A 176 -0.53 -11.83 12.96
C THR A 176 -0.39 -12.22 11.48
N TRP A 177 -0.92 -11.40 10.57
CA TRP A 177 -0.79 -11.61 9.14
C TRP A 177 0.68 -11.59 8.67
N LEU A 178 1.48 -10.64 9.15
CA LEU A 178 2.93 -10.55 8.85
C LEU A 178 3.73 -11.71 9.48
N ALA A 179 3.39 -12.13 10.70
CA ALA A 179 4.04 -13.23 11.40
C ALA A 179 3.84 -14.57 10.68
N ASN A 180 2.71 -14.74 9.99
CA ASN A 180 2.43 -15.88 9.14
C ASN A 180 3.22 -15.88 7.82
N SER A 181 4.16 -14.96 7.61
CA SER A 181 5.11 -15.08 6.50
C SER A 181 6.19 -16.12 6.78
N SER A 182 6.57 -16.88 5.76
CA SER A 182 7.67 -17.87 5.81
C SER A 182 9.08 -17.28 6.12
N TYR A 183 9.14 -15.97 6.36
CA TYR A 183 10.34 -15.18 6.62
C TYR A 183 10.54 -14.80 8.09
N ALA A 184 9.65 -15.21 9.00
CA ALA A 184 9.75 -14.89 10.43
C ALA A 184 11.11 -15.28 11.06
N GLU A 185 11.90 -16.15 10.41
CA GLU A 185 13.23 -16.51 10.90
C GLU A 185 14.37 -15.61 10.40
N HIS A 186 14.35 -15.00 9.19
CA HIS A 186 15.51 -14.26 8.65
C HIS A 186 15.21 -13.11 7.65
N PRO A 187 14.45 -12.05 7.99
CA PRO A 187 14.12 -10.98 7.03
C PRO A 187 15.29 -10.09 6.57
N TRP A 188 16.44 -10.13 7.26
CA TRP A 188 17.48 -9.09 7.10
C TRP A 188 18.90 -9.60 6.86
N LYS A 189 19.15 -10.92 6.92
CA LYS A 189 20.49 -11.49 6.68
C LYS A 189 20.99 -11.34 5.23
N TYR A 190 20.12 -11.01 4.29
CA TYR A 190 20.44 -10.95 2.85
C TYR A 190 20.61 -9.52 2.29
N GLY A 191 20.61 -8.50 3.15
CA GLY A 191 20.92 -7.11 2.76
C GLY A 191 22.42 -6.78 2.71
N GLY A 192 23.28 -7.66 3.20
CA GLY A 192 24.73 -7.59 3.00
C GLY A 192 25.11 -8.35 1.74
N GLU A 193 26.04 -7.82 0.95
CA GLU A 193 26.63 -8.43 -0.24
C GLU A 193 27.22 -9.82 0.08
N HIS A 194 26.40 -10.86 0.14
CA HIS A 194 26.87 -12.22 0.02
C HIS A 194 27.20 -12.45 -1.45
N VAL A 195 28.41 -12.02 -1.84
CA VAL A 195 29.12 -12.63 -2.98
C VAL A 195 29.38 -14.07 -2.55
N VAL A 196 28.45 -14.96 -2.89
CA VAL A 196 28.64 -16.40 -2.72
C VAL A 196 29.76 -16.79 -3.68
N ASP A 197 30.91 -17.16 -3.13
CA ASP A 197 32.04 -17.67 -3.90
C ASP A 197 31.63 -19.02 -4.53
N ILE A 198 31.36 -19.03 -5.84
CA ILE A 198 30.75 -20.13 -6.61
C ILE A 198 31.78 -21.25 -6.93
N THR A 199 32.79 -21.41 -6.08
CA THR A 199 33.88 -22.36 -6.34
C THR A 199 33.58 -23.79 -5.87
N ASP A 200 32.56 -24.00 -5.02
CA ASP A 200 32.20 -25.34 -4.51
C ASP A 200 30.85 -25.87 -5.08
N LYS A 201 30.91 -26.36 -6.32
CA LYS A 201 29.73 -26.65 -7.18
C LYS A 201 28.93 -27.90 -6.82
N GLY A 202 29.42 -28.76 -5.92
CA GLY A 202 28.83 -30.10 -5.68
C GLY A 202 27.80 -30.15 -4.55
N ALA A 203 28.11 -29.57 -3.39
CA ALA A 203 27.26 -29.63 -2.20
C ALA A 203 26.14 -28.58 -2.20
N GLN A 204 26.38 -27.40 -2.78
CA GLN A 204 25.42 -26.29 -2.80
C GLN A 204 24.25 -26.52 -3.77
N LEU A 205 24.43 -27.35 -4.80
CA LEU A 205 23.36 -27.68 -5.74
C LEU A 205 22.26 -28.54 -5.09
N GLN A 206 22.60 -29.40 -4.12
CA GLN A 206 21.60 -30.17 -3.35
C GLN A 206 20.85 -29.29 -2.34
N GLU A 207 21.50 -28.29 -1.75
CA GLU A 207 20.85 -27.34 -0.84
C GLU A 207 19.94 -26.35 -1.58
N ALA A 208 20.35 -25.88 -2.77
CA ALA A 208 19.53 -25.05 -3.64
C ALA A 208 18.30 -25.80 -4.20
N VAL A 209 18.39 -27.12 -4.39
CA VAL A 209 17.27 -27.96 -4.86
C VAL A 209 16.20 -28.19 -3.78
N ASN A 210 16.55 -28.05 -2.50
CA ASN A 210 15.59 -28.13 -1.39
C ASN A 210 14.99 -26.77 -0.99
N PHE A 211 15.25 -25.70 -1.75
CA PHE A 211 14.66 -24.39 -1.48
C PHE A 211 13.16 -24.41 -1.80
N GLN A 212 12.35 -24.70 -0.77
CA GLN A 212 10.90 -24.54 -0.83
C GLN A 212 10.59 -23.06 -1.12
N PRO A 213 9.82 -22.75 -2.18
CA PRO A 213 9.48 -21.39 -2.51
C PRO A 213 8.73 -20.73 -1.35
N LYS A 214 9.38 -19.78 -0.69
CA LYS A 214 8.83 -19.02 0.44
C LYS A 214 7.90 -17.92 -0.10
N PHE A 215 6.66 -17.85 0.40
CA PHE A 215 5.77 -16.73 0.10
C PHE A 215 6.16 -15.49 0.91
N HIS A 216 6.20 -14.33 0.24
CA HIS A 216 6.57 -13.06 0.83
C HIS A 216 5.32 -12.23 1.13
N ARG A 217 5.16 -11.79 2.39
CA ARG A 217 4.15 -10.82 2.79
C ARG A 217 4.83 -9.51 3.09
N ASP A 218 4.26 -8.43 2.61
CA ASP A 218 4.73 -7.07 2.88
C ASP A 218 3.53 -6.14 3.01
N TRP A 219 3.76 -4.95 3.55
CA TRP A 219 2.68 -4.01 3.79
C TRP A 219 3.08 -2.57 3.51
N ALA A 220 2.06 -1.72 3.37
CA ALA A 220 2.21 -0.28 3.25
C ALA A 220 1.00 0.43 3.88
N ILE A 221 1.24 1.65 4.34
CA ILE A 221 0.20 2.59 4.75
C ILE A 221 0.05 3.64 3.67
N LEU A 222 -1.19 3.94 3.33
CA LEU A 222 -1.54 4.97 2.37
C LEU A 222 -2.55 5.93 3.00
N SER A 223 -2.19 7.19 3.19
CA SER A 223 -3.00 8.12 3.97
C SER A 223 -3.07 9.51 3.33
N ASN A 224 -4.21 10.20 3.54
CA ASN A 224 -4.36 11.61 3.21
C ASN A 224 -3.87 12.54 4.34
N ASN A 225 -3.47 11.98 5.48
CA ASN A 225 -2.96 12.72 6.62
C ASN A 225 -1.76 13.57 6.21
N TRP A 226 -1.64 14.71 6.87
CA TRP A 226 -0.64 15.72 6.58
C TRP A 226 0.67 15.53 7.33
N SER A 227 0.77 14.56 8.26
CA SER A 227 2.00 14.28 8.99
C SER A 227 2.40 12.81 8.97
N ARG A 228 3.40 12.49 8.14
CA ARG A 228 4.06 11.18 8.15
C ARG A 228 4.68 10.85 9.50
N ASP A 229 5.28 11.83 10.17
CA ASP A 229 5.94 11.64 11.47
C ASP A 229 4.91 11.26 12.56
N MET A 230 3.70 11.83 12.53
CA MET A 230 2.63 11.45 13.46
C MET A 230 2.10 10.03 13.20
N ILE A 231 1.89 9.66 11.93
CA ILE A 231 1.54 8.27 11.55
C ILE A 231 2.61 7.31 12.08
N LEU A 232 3.88 7.66 11.89
CA LEU A 232 5.01 6.84 12.31
C LEU A 232 5.04 6.64 13.83
N GLY A 233 4.76 7.70 14.60
CA GLY A 233 4.58 7.62 16.04
C GLY A 233 3.46 6.66 16.43
N ALA A 234 2.30 6.77 15.79
CA ALA A 234 1.15 5.92 16.06
C ALA A 234 1.41 4.44 15.74
N LEU A 235 2.19 4.16 14.70
CA LEU A 235 2.56 2.81 14.32
C LEU A 235 3.76 2.28 15.12
N PHE A 236 4.43 3.12 15.91
CA PHE A 236 5.64 2.71 16.64
C PHE A 236 5.36 1.54 17.60
N PRO A 237 4.25 1.50 18.36
CA PRO A 237 3.93 0.33 19.18
C PRO A 237 3.66 -0.94 18.37
N MET A 238 3.32 -0.86 17.07
CA MET A 238 3.25 -2.06 16.20
C MET A 238 4.57 -2.81 16.19
N ALA A 239 5.68 -2.09 16.31
CA ALA A 239 7.02 -2.64 16.42
C ALA A 239 7.18 -3.46 17.71
N ASP A 240 6.76 -2.92 18.84
CA ASP A 240 7.26 -3.28 20.17
C ASP A 240 7.09 -4.77 20.56
N THR A 241 6.00 -5.43 20.12
CA THR A 241 5.66 -6.78 20.63
C THR A 241 6.27 -7.95 19.86
N SER A 242 6.62 -7.78 18.59
CA SER A 242 7.37 -8.78 17.80
C SER A 242 8.83 -8.39 17.63
N LEU A 243 9.15 -7.10 17.71
CA LEU A 243 10.45 -6.56 17.38
C LEU A 243 11.45 -6.69 18.53
N ASP A 244 11.09 -6.61 19.82
CA ASP A 244 12.04 -6.93 20.90
C ASP A 244 12.57 -8.37 20.81
N LYS A 245 11.70 -9.31 20.41
CA LYS A 245 12.11 -10.70 20.14
C LYS A 245 12.90 -10.82 18.83
N LEU A 246 12.59 -10.04 17.79
CA LEU A 246 13.32 -10.03 16.51
C LEU A 246 14.70 -9.34 16.60
N ILE A 247 14.79 -8.27 17.39
CA ILE A 247 15.97 -7.46 17.69
C ILE A 247 16.87 -8.25 18.62
N ALA A 248 16.36 -8.72 19.76
CA ALA A 248 17.16 -9.49 20.72
C ALA A 248 17.70 -10.80 20.14
N SER A 249 17.04 -11.39 19.14
CA SER A 249 17.49 -12.65 18.53
C SER A 249 18.43 -12.51 17.34
N ASN A 250 18.41 -11.39 16.58
CA ASN A 250 19.11 -11.33 15.30
C ASN A 250 19.93 -10.05 15.03
N MET A 251 19.83 -9.01 15.84
CA MET A 251 20.53 -7.76 15.58
C MET A 251 21.12 -7.19 16.86
N GLY A 252 22.42 -6.91 16.86
CA GLY A 252 23.04 -6.05 17.86
C GLY A 252 22.39 -4.66 17.88
N THR A 253 23.06 -3.69 18.51
CA THR A 253 22.58 -2.32 18.80
C THR A 253 22.11 -1.45 17.61
N GLU A 254 21.98 -1.99 16.39
CA GLU A 254 21.62 -1.28 15.14
C GLU A 254 20.15 -1.39 14.70
N ALA A 255 19.37 -2.26 15.32
CA ALA A 255 18.06 -2.64 14.82
C ALA A 255 16.97 -1.54 14.80
N PRO A 256 16.88 -0.61 15.77
CA PRO A 256 15.80 0.39 15.78
C PRO A 256 15.84 1.35 14.59
N TRP A 257 17.03 1.68 14.07
CA TRP A 257 17.19 2.62 12.97
C TRP A 257 16.79 2.02 11.62
N ALA A 258 17.26 0.80 11.31
CA ALA A 258 16.88 0.11 10.08
C ALA A 258 15.36 -0.10 10.01
N TYR A 259 14.74 -0.37 11.16
CA TYR A 259 13.28 -0.50 11.26
C TYR A 259 12.54 0.84 11.10
N TYR A 260 13.03 1.92 11.70
CA TYR A 260 12.51 3.27 11.43
C TYR A 260 12.55 3.60 9.94
N CYS A 261 13.71 3.40 9.28
CA CYS A 261 13.84 3.59 7.83
C CYS A 261 12.88 2.68 7.05
N TYR A 262 12.70 1.43 7.48
CA TYR A 262 11.73 0.52 6.89
C TYR A 262 10.31 1.08 7.02
N LEU A 263 9.84 1.45 8.21
CA LEU A 263 8.50 2.02 8.40
C LEU A 263 8.29 3.30 7.59
N VAL A 264 9.26 4.21 7.62
CA VAL A 264 9.22 5.45 6.81
C VAL A 264 9.06 5.13 5.33
N SER A 265 9.75 4.09 4.82
CA SER A 265 9.61 3.66 3.42
C SER A 265 8.26 3.02 3.10
N ARG A 266 7.44 2.69 4.11
CA ARG A 266 6.11 2.09 3.98
C ARG A 266 4.96 3.06 4.19
N ILE A 267 5.24 4.28 4.66
CA ILE A 267 4.21 5.29 4.87
C ILE A 267 4.20 6.23 3.66
N HIS A 268 3.09 6.19 2.93
CA HIS A 268 2.83 7.05 1.79
C HIS A 268 1.73 8.03 2.19
N SER A 269 2.11 9.27 2.50
CA SER A 269 1.19 10.30 2.98
C SER A 269 1.56 11.68 2.45
N GLY A 270 0.73 12.68 2.76
CA GLY A 270 1.18 14.06 2.75
C GLY A 270 2.33 14.27 3.73
N ASP A 271 3.17 15.27 3.46
CA ASP A 271 4.25 15.65 4.38
C ASP A 271 4.25 17.15 4.65
N LEU A 272 4.58 17.49 5.89
CA LEU A 272 4.87 18.85 6.30
C LEU A 272 6.26 19.22 5.80
N GLU A 273 6.40 20.42 5.24
CA GLU A 273 7.70 20.98 4.93
C GLU A 273 8.34 21.46 6.25
N PHE A 274 9.51 20.94 6.57
CA PHE A 274 10.29 21.37 7.73
C PHE A 274 11.42 22.29 7.30
N THR A 275 11.77 23.25 8.16
CA THR A 275 12.99 24.04 7.97
C THR A 275 14.18 23.08 7.86
N PRO A 276 15.07 23.28 6.88
CA PRO A 276 16.29 22.50 6.81
C PRO A 276 17.07 22.74 8.10
N GLY A 277 17.16 21.72 8.96
CA GLY A 277 18.25 21.68 9.92
C GLY A 277 19.57 21.63 9.14
N GLU A 278 20.67 22.12 9.72
CA GLU A 278 22.00 22.05 9.09
C GLU A 278 22.22 20.69 8.40
N PRO A 279 22.65 20.65 7.12
CA PRO A 279 22.65 19.44 6.30
C PRO A 279 23.38 18.27 6.98
N ARG A 280 22.65 17.15 7.10
CA ARG A 280 22.89 16.07 8.05
C ARG A 280 23.38 14.83 7.33
N THR A 281 24.68 14.68 7.14
CA THR A 281 25.25 13.33 7.07
C THR A 281 25.45 12.88 8.51
N VAL A 282 24.59 11.97 8.99
CA VAL A 282 24.97 11.16 10.15
C VAL A 282 26.06 10.22 9.61
N PRO A 283 27.33 10.34 10.04
CA PRO A 283 28.39 9.52 9.49
C PRO A 283 28.03 8.04 9.65
N GLU A 284 28.11 7.27 8.56
CA GLU A 284 27.73 5.85 8.57
C GLU A 284 28.60 5.02 9.52
N ASN A 285 29.80 5.52 9.85
CA ASN A 285 30.74 4.92 10.77
C ASN A 285 30.43 5.14 12.26
N LEU A 286 29.40 5.90 12.63
CA LEU A 286 28.99 6.02 14.03
C LEU A 286 28.27 4.75 14.51
N PRO A 287 28.47 4.33 15.77
CA PRO A 287 27.66 3.28 16.39
C PRO A 287 26.17 3.64 16.29
N ALA A 288 25.32 2.66 15.98
CA ALA A 288 23.91 2.95 15.72
C ALA A 288 23.16 3.63 16.87
N LYS A 289 23.50 3.36 18.14
CA LYS A 289 22.95 4.10 19.29
C LYS A 289 23.24 5.60 19.21
N GLU A 290 24.45 5.97 18.81
CA GLU A 290 24.84 7.37 18.59
C GLU A 290 24.19 7.94 17.34
N ARG A 291 24.02 7.15 16.27
CA ARG A 291 23.26 7.55 15.08
C ARG A 291 21.81 7.88 15.42
N ILE A 292 21.16 7.02 16.20
CA ILE A 292 19.78 7.20 16.67
C ILE A 292 19.68 8.42 17.57
N SER A 293 20.57 8.56 18.57
CA SER A 293 20.58 9.73 19.46
C SER A 293 20.82 11.02 18.70
N LYS A 294 21.77 11.03 17.76
CA LYS A 294 22.03 12.18 16.88
C LYS A 294 20.83 12.47 15.99
N TYR A 295 20.21 11.46 15.40
CA TYR A 295 18.97 11.62 14.63
C TYR A 295 17.83 12.19 15.48
N TRP A 296 17.64 11.70 16.70
CA TRP A 296 16.63 12.22 17.64
C TRP A 296 16.87 13.69 18.01
N SER A 297 18.11 14.07 18.36
CA SER A 297 18.46 15.48 18.60
C SER A 297 18.28 16.36 17.35
N GLN A 298 18.38 15.76 16.18
CA GLN A 298 18.13 16.41 14.90
C GLN A 298 16.61 16.59 14.65
N LEU A 299 15.77 15.62 15.02
CA LEU A 299 14.32 15.75 14.97
C LEU A 299 13.80 16.85 15.90
N GLU A 300 14.48 17.08 17.03
CA GLU A 300 14.15 18.15 18.00
C GLU A 300 14.29 19.55 17.43
N THR A 301 15.27 19.77 16.56
CA THR A 301 15.63 21.09 16.04
C THR A 301 14.96 21.44 14.71
N SER A 302 14.25 20.49 14.10
CA SER A 302 13.56 20.69 12.83
C SER A 302 12.10 21.02 13.10
N GLU A 303 11.71 22.24 12.73
CA GLU A 303 10.36 22.75 12.92
C GLU A 303 9.62 22.85 11.60
N SER A 304 8.34 22.50 11.62
CA SER A 304 7.43 22.64 10.49
C SER A 304 7.35 24.11 10.06
N THR A 305 7.42 24.36 8.77
CA THR A 305 7.17 25.69 8.18
C THR A 305 5.67 26.00 8.08
N GLY A 306 4.81 25.02 8.37
CA GLY A 306 3.37 25.08 8.18
C GLY A 306 2.92 24.92 6.72
N LYS A 307 3.85 24.70 5.78
CA LYS A 307 3.54 24.36 4.39
C LYS A 307 3.46 22.85 4.20
N PHE A 308 2.68 22.43 3.21
CA PHE A 308 2.56 21.02 2.84
C PHE A 308 3.22 20.77 1.50
N THR A 309 3.89 19.62 1.38
CA THR A 309 4.34 19.09 0.09
C THR A 309 3.45 17.94 -0.39
N SER A 310 2.24 17.81 0.17
CA SER A 310 1.40 16.64 -0.02
C SER A 310 1.07 16.39 -1.49
N THR A 311 1.37 15.17 -1.93
CA THR A 311 0.94 14.62 -3.22
C THR A 311 -0.36 13.82 -3.12
N ILE A 312 -0.85 13.56 -1.90
CA ILE A 312 -2.02 12.69 -1.65
C ILE A 312 -3.10 13.51 -0.94
N ARG A 313 -4.15 13.87 -1.67
CA ARG A 313 -5.27 14.69 -1.17
C ARG A 313 -6.61 14.00 -1.35
N THR A 314 -6.78 13.32 -2.49
CA THR A 314 -8.04 12.69 -2.88
C THR A 314 -7.90 11.18 -3.04
N GLY A 315 -9.03 10.49 -3.19
CA GLY A 315 -9.03 9.07 -3.57
C GLY A 315 -8.35 8.76 -4.91
N LEU A 316 -8.25 9.74 -5.82
CA LEU A 316 -7.50 9.58 -7.06
C LEU A 316 -5.99 9.60 -6.84
N ASP A 317 -5.52 10.42 -5.92
CA ASP A 317 -4.10 10.43 -5.54
C ASP A 317 -3.73 9.15 -4.80
N LYS A 318 -4.60 8.67 -3.90
CA LYS A 318 -4.46 7.35 -3.28
C LYS A 318 -4.35 6.25 -4.36
N LEU A 319 -5.25 6.23 -5.35
CA LEU A 319 -5.17 5.23 -6.43
C LEU A 319 -3.84 5.29 -7.21
N ARG A 320 -3.36 6.50 -7.50
CA ARG A 320 -2.07 6.70 -8.17
C ARG A 320 -0.93 6.14 -7.33
N GLU A 321 -0.89 6.49 -6.06
CA GLU A 321 0.19 6.06 -5.17
C GLU A 321 0.13 4.56 -4.87
N PHE A 322 -1.07 3.99 -4.69
CA PHE A 322 -1.26 2.54 -4.57
C PHE A 322 -0.65 1.78 -5.76
N ARG A 323 -0.80 2.30 -6.99
CA ARG A 323 -0.16 1.73 -8.18
C ARG A 323 1.36 1.88 -8.16
N THR A 324 1.89 2.99 -7.67
CA THR A 324 3.33 3.20 -7.45
C THR A 324 3.88 2.16 -6.48
N ILE A 325 3.25 2.00 -5.31
CA ILE A 325 3.61 1.01 -4.28
C ILE A 325 3.63 -0.40 -4.90
N ARG A 326 2.53 -0.80 -5.56
CA ARG A 326 2.41 -2.10 -6.21
C ARG A 326 3.51 -2.34 -7.24
N SER A 327 3.81 -1.34 -8.07
CA SER A 327 4.83 -1.45 -9.13
C SER A 327 6.25 -1.53 -8.56
N ASN A 328 6.54 -0.77 -7.51
CA ASN A 328 7.83 -0.80 -6.82
C ASN A 328 8.05 -2.16 -6.13
N TYR A 329 7.04 -2.68 -5.44
CA TYR A 329 7.11 -3.99 -4.80
C TYR A 329 7.25 -5.12 -5.83
N GLN A 330 6.48 -5.07 -6.92
CA GLN A 330 6.60 -6.00 -8.04
C GLN A 330 8.02 -6.00 -8.64
N ARG A 331 8.65 -4.83 -8.78
CA ARG A 331 10.04 -4.69 -9.25
C ARG A 331 11.03 -5.29 -8.25
N LYS A 332 10.83 -5.03 -6.96
CA LYS A 332 11.64 -5.63 -5.88
C LYS A 332 11.60 -7.16 -5.93
N LEU A 333 10.41 -7.74 -6.08
CA LEU A 333 10.25 -9.18 -6.26
C LEU A 333 10.95 -9.70 -7.51
N ALA A 334 10.84 -9.00 -8.65
CA ALA A 334 11.50 -9.42 -9.88
C ALA A 334 13.04 -9.43 -9.77
N MET A 335 13.63 -8.49 -9.01
CA MET A 335 15.07 -8.47 -8.76
C MET A 335 15.55 -9.63 -7.88
N GLN A 336 14.69 -10.19 -7.03
CA GLN A 336 15.01 -11.34 -6.18
C GLN A 336 14.98 -12.67 -6.94
N VAL A 337 14.32 -12.74 -8.10
CA VAL A 337 14.08 -13.99 -8.86
C VAL A 337 15.08 -14.18 -10.02
N VAL A 338 16.08 -13.30 -10.16
CA VAL A 338 17.08 -13.41 -11.24
C VAL A 338 18.04 -14.59 -10.99
N TYR A 339 17.58 -15.79 -11.33
CA TYR A 339 18.45 -16.96 -11.55
C TYR A 339 18.86 -16.98 -13.03
N PRO A 340 20.14 -16.78 -13.37
CA PRO A 340 20.60 -16.63 -14.75
C PRO A 340 20.45 -17.87 -15.64
N SER A 341 20.14 -19.05 -15.08
CA SER A 341 20.36 -20.34 -15.74
C SER A 341 19.11 -21.04 -16.30
N LEU A 342 17.89 -20.55 -16.06
CA LEU A 342 16.66 -21.18 -16.56
C LEU A 342 15.85 -20.19 -17.41
N GLY A 343 15.84 -20.43 -18.72
CA GLY A 343 15.16 -19.60 -19.70
C GLY A 343 13.68 -19.37 -19.36
N SER A 344 13.27 -18.10 -19.45
CA SER A 344 11.98 -17.51 -19.04
C SER A 344 11.80 -17.32 -17.53
N VAL A 345 12.14 -16.13 -17.05
CA VAL A 345 11.78 -15.67 -15.70
C VAL A 345 10.31 -15.33 -15.71
N GLU A 346 9.46 -16.22 -15.20
CA GLU A 346 8.07 -15.87 -14.94
C GLU A 346 8.03 -14.68 -13.98
N LYS A 347 7.27 -13.65 -14.34
CA LYS A 347 7.09 -12.48 -13.49
C LYS A 347 6.46 -12.93 -12.17
N PRO A 348 7.04 -12.57 -11.00
CA PRO A 348 6.50 -13.02 -9.72
C PRO A 348 5.06 -12.56 -9.57
N ARG A 349 4.17 -13.43 -9.10
CA ARG A 349 2.76 -13.07 -8.92
C ARG A 349 2.61 -12.25 -7.65
N LEU A 350 1.78 -11.21 -7.73
CA LEU A 350 1.52 -10.28 -6.65
C LEU A 350 0.02 -10.19 -6.37
N PHE A 351 -0.37 -10.71 -5.21
CA PHE A 351 -1.71 -10.63 -4.65
C PHE A 351 -1.81 -9.41 -3.73
N THR A 352 -2.63 -8.45 -4.11
CA THR A 352 -2.79 -7.20 -3.34
C THR A 352 -4.10 -7.17 -2.57
N ILE A 353 -4.02 -6.82 -1.29
CA ILE A 353 -5.17 -6.57 -0.42
C ILE A 353 -5.15 -5.07 -0.12
N TYR A 354 -6.28 -4.40 -0.30
CA TYR A 354 -6.45 -3.01 0.14
C TYR A 354 -7.57 -2.95 1.18
N VAL A 355 -7.29 -2.31 2.32
CA VAL A 355 -8.26 -2.13 3.40
C VAL A 355 -8.46 -0.63 3.65
N GLY A 356 -9.70 -0.18 3.62
CA GLY A 356 -10.07 1.21 3.90
C GLY A 356 -11.51 1.32 4.41
N ASP A 357 -11.93 2.52 4.80
CA ASP A 357 -13.23 2.78 5.43
C ASP A 357 -14.08 3.82 4.68
N LYS A 358 -13.45 4.75 3.93
CA LYS A 358 -14.16 5.87 3.27
C LYS A 358 -14.25 5.75 1.75
N LEU A 359 -15.04 6.66 1.17
CA LEU A 359 -15.22 6.79 -0.28
C LEU A 359 -13.91 7.03 -1.04
N ASN A 360 -12.95 7.72 -0.42
CA ASN A 360 -11.63 7.97 -1.00
C ASN A 360 -10.82 6.67 -1.23
N ASP A 361 -11.19 5.57 -0.60
CA ASP A 361 -10.52 4.28 -0.71
C ASP A 361 -11.19 3.36 -1.74
N LEU A 362 -12.39 3.71 -2.20
CA LEU A 362 -13.20 2.87 -3.09
C LEU A 362 -12.45 2.49 -4.37
N LEU A 363 -11.76 3.43 -5.00
CA LEU A 363 -10.99 3.14 -6.21
C LEU A 363 -9.79 2.23 -5.94
N CYS A 364 -9.15 2.35 -4.78
CA CYS A 364 -8.04 1.48 -4.38
C CYS A 364 -8.53 0.06 -4.09
N MET A 365 -9.65 -0.07 -3.37
CA MET A 365 -10.33 -1.34 -3.13
C MET A 365 -10.68 -2.07 -4.43
N LEU A 366 -11.16 -1.34 -5.45
CA LEU A 366 -11.48 -1.89 -6.77
C LEU A 366 -10.24 -2.24 -7.62
N GLU A 367 -9.11 -1.55 -7.43
CA GLU A 367 -7.85 -1.85 -8.14
C GLU A 367 -7.09 -3.03 -7.50
N ALA A 368 -7.34 -3.31 -6.22
CA ALA A 368 -6.72 -4.42 -5.50
C ALA A 368 -7.21 -5.80 -5.98
N SER A 369 -6.48 -6.86 -5.62
CA SER A 369 -6.96 -8.23 -5.83
C SER A 369 -8.10 -8.56 -4.88
N VAL A 370 -8.07 -7.97 -3.69
CA VAL A 370 -9.13 -7.99 -2.68
C VAL A 370 -9.27 -6.57 -2.12
N GLY A 371 -10.44 -5.96 -2.30
CA GLY A 371 -10.82 -4.73 -1.63
C GLY A 371 -11.67 -5.04 -0.39
N ILE A 372 -11.27 -4.49 0.76
CA ILE A 372 -11.96 -4.70 2.04
C ILE A 372 -12.41 -3.34 2.59
N LEU A 373 -13.72 -3.21 2.78
CA LEU A 373 -14.33 -2.08 3.48
C LEU A 373 -14.48 -2.43 4.97
N VAL A 374 -13.89 -1.62 5.84
CA VAL A 374 -14.09 -1.73 7.29
C VAL A 374 -15.22 -0.80 7.73
N GLY A 375 -16.19 -1.33 8.46
CA GLY A 375 -17.32 -0.56 8.97
C GLY A 375 -18.46 -0.40 7.95
N GLN A 376 -19.28 0.64 8.12
CA GLN A 376 -20.55 0.82 7.40
C GLN A 376 -20.70 2.24 6.80
N ASP A 377 -19.67 2.73 6.11
CA ASP A 377 -19.74 4.06 5.49
C ASP A 377 -20.86 4.14 4.45
N LYS A 378 -21.84 4.99 4.72
CA LYS A 378 -23.05 5.12 3.90
C LYS A 378 -22.73 5.63 2.49
N LYS A 379 -21.70 6.47 2.34
CA LYS A 379 -21.34 7.02 1.03
C LYS A 379 -20.70 5.96 0.16
N VAL A 380 -19.78 5.14 0.69
CA VAL A 380 -19.19 3.98 0.00
C VAL A 380 -20.29 3.03 -0.46
N LEU A 381 -21.18 2.64 0.44
CA LEU A 381 -22.26 1.69 0.13
C LEU A 381 -23.24 2.24 -0.92
N ALA A 382 -23.56 3.54 -0.86
CA ALA A 382 -24.39 4.20 -1.87
C ALA A 382 -23.71 4.19 -3.24
N TRP A 383 -22.43 4.54 -3.32
CA TRP A 383 -21.66 4.50 -4.57
C TRP A 383 -21.51 3.07 -5.10
N ALA A 384 -21.20 2.10 -4.24
CA ALA A 384 -21.10 0.70 -4.64
C ALA A 384 -22.43 0.20 -5.25
N LYS A 385 -23.57 0.53 -4.61
CA LYS A 385 -24.90 0.18 -5.14
C LYS A 385 -25.17 0.80 -6.51
N VAL A 386 -24.90 2.09 -6.67
CA VAL A 386 -25.16 2.79 -7.95
C VAL A 386 -24.23 2.28 -9.05
N LEU A 387 -22.98 1.99 -8.73
CA LEU A 387 -22.00 1.45 -9.67
C LEU A 387 -22.16 -0.06 -9.93
N GLN A 388 -23.18 -0.68 -9.31
CA GLN A 388 -23.44 -2.12 -9.36
C GLN A 388 -22.22 -2.96 -8.93
N ILE A 389 -21.41 -2.43 -8.00
CA ILE A 389 -20.31 -3.14 -7.38
C ILE A 389 -20.90 -4.03 -6.28
N PRO A 390 -20.75 -5.37 -6.35
CA PRO A 390 -21.25 -6.24 -5.30
C PRO A 390 -20.51 -5.96 -3.99
N VAL A 391 -21.26 -5.81 -2.89
CA VAL A 391 -20.70 -5.73 -1.54
C VAL A 391 -21.07 -7.00 -0.79
N GLU A 392 -20.07 -7.79 -0.44
CA GLU A 392 -20.25 -9.07 0.26
C GLU A 392 -19.83 -8.92 1.73
N THR A 393 -20.70 -9.24 2.68
CA THR A 393 -20.41 -9.16 4.12
C THR A 393 -19.64 -10.36 4.65
N LYS A 394 -19.29 -11.31 3.79
CA LYS A 394 -18.57 -12.52 4.15
C LYS A 394 -17.35 -12.67 3.27
N LEU A 395 -16.18 -12.67 3.90
CA LEU A 395 -14.94 -13.01 3.21
C LEU A 395 -14.97 -14.49 2.79
N PRO A 396 -14.77 -14.81 1.49
CA PRO A 396 -14.65 -16.17 1.01
C PRO A 396 -13.34 -16.79 1.50
N PRO A 397 -13.20 -18.13 1.48
CA PRO A 397 -11.95 -18.79 1.86
C PRO A 397 -10.74 -18.14 1.17
N TYR A 398 -9.68 -17.89 1.93
CA TYR A 398 -8.50 -17.17 1.45
C TYR A 398 -7.91 -17.83 0.19
N GLN A 399 -7.80 -19.17 0.20
CA GLN A 399 -7.33 -19.97 -0.93
C GLN A 399 -8.18 -19.77 -2.20
N ASP A 400 -9.49 -19.55 -2.08
CA ASP A 400 -10.36 -19.34 -3.24
C ASP A 400 -10.09 -17.98 -3.90
N LEU A 401 -9.80 -16.94 -3.10
CA LEU A 401 -9.41 -15.62 -3.62
C LEU A 401 -8.07 -15.67 -4.31
N VAL A 402 -7.09 -16.33 -3.70
CA VAL A 402 -5.78 -16.53 -4.29
C VAL A 402 -5.91 -17.33 -5.58
N ALA A 403 -6.64 -18.44 -5.59
CA ALA A 403 -6.84 -19.26 -6.79
C ALA A 403 -7.60 -18.50 -7.90
N ARG A 404 -8.59 -17.67 -7.56
CA ARG A 404 -9.27 -16.78 -8.51
C ARG A 404 -8.30 -15.76 -9.11
N HIS A 405 -7.45 -15.14 -8.29
CA HIS A 405 -6.43 -14.22 -8.78
C HIS A 405 -5.49 -14.90 -9.79
N HIS A 406 -5.04 -16.12 -9.47
CA HIS A 406 -4.19 -16.93 -10.36
C HIS A 406 -4.85 -17.20 -11.72
N ARG A 407 -6.10 -17.67 -11.72
CA ARG A 407 -6.84 -17.91 -12.96
C ARG A 407 -7.04 -16.62 -13.76
N GLY A 408 -7.39 -15.53 -13.06
CA GLY A 408 -7.60 -14.22 -13.66
C GLY A 408 -6.34 -13.61 -14.27
N THR A 409 -5.15 -13.89 -13.74
CA THR A 409 -3.89 -13.47 -14.38
C THR A 409 -3.63 -14.22 -15.68
N MET A 410 -3.89 -15.53 -15.73
CA MET A 410 -3.66 -16.35 -16.93
C MET A 410 -4.65 -16.02 -18.06
N GLU A 411 -5.93 -15.82 -17.74
CA GLU A 411 -6.96 -15.53 -18.75
C GLU A 411 -7.10 -14.03 -19.06
N GLY A 412 -6.79 -13.18 -18.07
CA GLY A 412 -7.08 -11.76 -18.10
C GLY A 412 -6.00 -10.91 -18.78
N GLU A 413 -4.73 -11.30 -18.80
CA GLU A 413 -3.71 -10.50 -19.51
C GLU A 413 -3.99 -10.42 -21.02
N CYS A 414 -4.57 -11.46 -21.62
CA CYS A 414 -5.03 -11.42 -23.01
C CYS A 414 -6.31 -10.60 -23.25
N LYS A 415 -7.16 -10.38 -22.23
CA LYS A 415 -8.48 -9.72 -22.38
C LYS A 415 -8.59 -8.34 -21.70
N ARG A 416 -7.60 -7.94 -20.88
CA ARG A 416 -7.55 -6.65 -20.16
C ARG A 416 -7.24 -5.44 -21.05
N HIS A 417 -7.15 -5.63 -22.37
CA HIS A 417 -7.10 -4.53 -23.33
C HIS A 417 -8.45 -3.80 -23.51
N ARG A 418 -9.46 -4.09 -22.69
CA ARG A 418 -10.62 -3.19 -22.58
C ARG A 418 -10.11 -1.80 -22.19
N LYS A 419 -10.45 -0.82 -23.03
CA LYS A 419 -10.14 0.59 -22.80
C LYS A 419 -10.70 0.98 -21.42
N ARG A 420 -9.82 1.20 -20.46
CA ARG A 420 -10.20 1.70 -19.13
C ARG A 420 -10.76 3.12 -19.31
N ASP A 421 -11.76 3.47 -18.52
CA ASP A 421 -12.16 4.86 -18.41
C ASP A 421 -11.00 5.69 -17.86
N ILE A 422 -10.97 6.95 -18.25
CA ILE A 422 -9.88 7.86 -17.95
C ILE A 422 -10.48 9.15 -17.42
N VAL A 423 -9.90 9.66 -16.33
CA VAL A 423 -10.19 10.96 -15.77
C VAL A 423 -8.93 11.81 -15.79
N THR A 424 -9.05 13.07 -16.19
CA THR A 424 -7.95 14.04 -16.17
C THR A 424 -8.12 14.95 -14.98
N THR A 425 -7.07 15.02 -14.16
CA THR A 425 -6.95 15.90 -12.99
C THR A 425 -5.90 16.98 -13.26
N ALA A 426 -5.79 17.97 -12.36
CA ALA A 426 -4.68 18.93 -12.40
C ALA A 426 -3.31 18.22 -12.32
N ALA A 427 -3.24 17.10 -11.59
CA ALA A 427 -2.05 16.29 -11.45
C ALA A 427 -1.82 15.30 -12.62
N GLY A 428 -2.63 15.35 -13.68
CA GLY A 428 -2.51 14.49 -14.86
C GLY A 428 -3.64 13.48 -15.03
N THR A 429 -3.45 12.56 -15.98
CA THR A 429 -4.47 11.62 -16.43
C THR A 429 -4.38 10.29 -15.70
N ILE A 430 -5.50 9.81 -15.15
CA ILE A 430 -5.60 8.59 -14.36
C ILE A 430 -6.61 7.64 -15.02
N ALA A 431 -6.15 6.42 -15.33
CA ALA A 431 -7.05 5.34 -15.74
C ALA A 431 -7.80 4.76 -14.53
N LEU A 432 -9.10 4.54 -14.62
CA LEU A 432 -9.92 4.00 -13.54
C LEU A 432 -9.90 2.47 -13.50
N PRO A 433 -10.10 1.85 -12.32
CA PRO A 433 -10.21 0.39 -12.21
C PRO A 433 -11.45 -0.12 -12.92
N ASN A 434 -11.43 -1.41 -13.32
CA ASN A 434 -12.63 -2.08 -13.81
C ASN A 434 -13.45 -2.57 -12.61
N THR A 435 -14.77 -2.43 -12.64
CA THR A 435 -15.69 -2.79 -11.54
C THR A 435 -16.03 -4.30 -11.46
N ASN A 436 -15.12 -5.18 -11.88
CA ASN A 436 -15.46 -6.59 -12.10
C ASN A 436 -15.39 -7.47 -10.83
N GLY A 437 -14.98 -6.92 -9.69
CA GLY A 437 -14.82 -7.67 -8.44
C GLY A 437 -15.73 -7.12 -7.34
N PRO A 438 -16.19 -7.99 -6.41
CA PRO A 438 -16.87 -7.53 -5.21
C PRO A 438 -15.91 -6.77 -4.29
N ILE A 439 -16.46 -5.92 -3.44
CA ILE A 439 -15.80 -5.42 -2.23
C ILE A 439 -16.31 -6.26 -1.07
N TYR A 440 -15.42 -6.64 -0.17
CA TYR A 440 -15.79 -7.38 1.04
C TYR A 440 -15.93 -6.42 2.20
N GLN A 441 -17.10 -6.39 2.81
CA GLN A 441 -17.35 -5.59 4.00
C GLN A 441 -17.06 -6.42 5.25
N ILE A 442 -16.29 -5.87 6.18
CA ILE A 442 -16.10 -6.43 7.51
C ILE A 442 -16.55 -5.42 8.57
N ASP A 443 -17.13 -5.93 9.66
CA ASP A 443 -17.56 -5.06 10.77
C ASP A 443 -16.39 -4.68 11.68
N ASN A 444 -15.37 -5.54 11.75
CA ASN A 444 -14.20 -5.36 12.61
C ASN A 444 -12.98 -6.15 12.10
N TRP A 445 -11.82 -5.85 12.67
CA TRP A 445 -10.54 -6.45 12.27
C TRP A 445 -10.37 -7.90 12.69
N GLU A 446 -11.18 -8.42 13.62
CA GLU A 446 -11.19 -9.84 13.98
C GLU A 446 -11.66 -10.70 12.80
N GLN A 447 -12.66 -10.25 12.03
CA GLN A 447 -13.08 -10.95 10.81
C GLN A 447 -11.94 -11.05 9.78
N PHE A 448 -11.14 -9.99 9.63
CA PHE A 448 -9.93 -10.03 8.80
C PHE A 448 -8.92 -11.03 9.36
N ASN A 449 -8.68 -11.03 10.67
CA ASN A 449 -7.72 -11.94 11.32
C ASN A 449 -8.12 -13.40 11.11
N GLU A 450 -9.40 -13.73 11.35
CA GLU A 450 -9.96 -15.05 11.15
C GLU A 450 -9.85 -15.50 9.70
N TRP A 451 -10.12 -14.59 8.75
CA TRP A 451 -10.03 -14.88 7.33
C TRP A 451 -8.58 -15.11 6.86
N ALA A 452 -7.67 -14.19 7.20
CA ALA A 452 -6.31 -14.17 6.68
C ALA A 452 -5.42 -15.26 7.31
N ASN A 453 -5.79 -15.78 8.49
CA ASN A 453 -4.98 -16.70 9.26
C ASN A 453 -5.60 -18.10 9.43
N ARG A 454 -6.80 -18.34 8.89
CA ARG A 454 -7.50 -19.64 9.02
C ARG A 454 -6.68 -20.84 8.54
N ASP A 455 -5.88 -20.64 7.49
CA ASP A 455 -5.15 -21.71 6.82
C ASP A 455 -3.70 -21.86 7.27
N ALA A 456 -3.16 -20.96 8.11
CA ALA A 456 -1.80 -21.12 8.64
C ALA A 456 -1.69 -22.29 9.66
N SER A 457 -2.82 -22.87 10.08
CA SER A 457 -2.91 -23.93 11.08
C SER A 457 -3.16 -25.34 10.49
N LYS A 458 -3.37 -25.44 9.17
CA LYS A 458 -3.55 -26.70 8.45
C LYS A 458 -2.35 -26.95 7.55
#